data_AF-A0A261S344-F1
#
_entry.id   AF-A0A261S344-F1
#
_cell.length_a   1.000
_cell.length_b   1.000
_cell.length_c   1.000
_cell.angle_alpha   90.00
_cell.angle_beta   90.00
_cell.angle_gamma   90.00
#
_symmetry.space_group_name_H-M   'P 1'
#
loop_
_entity.id
_entity.type
_entity.pdbx_description
1 polymer ?
#
loop_
_entity_poly.entity_id
_entity_poly.type
_entity_poly.pdbx_seq_one_letter_code
_entity_poly.pdbx_strand_id
1 'polypeptide(L)'
;MQTTLRKLAPALLIATLALAGCQTTGQKTGQGTQPSTSGASTPPGTPSTTPGAPPSGQATVPAVGFLLAQNDPGPGLTEVKLSDGSIYVQRQPVLTRADLTEAAPLASRQGENYVGLRFSESGARTLNTVTSQNVGKLLVLVADGNILAALRISEPLTRGVLAFSVNSAQTAQDIVAKVRGDQPAVGGAAPGALPASTAPRQ
;
A
#
# COMPACT_ATOMS: atom_id res chain seq x y z
N MET A 1 5.87 20.30 -43.81
CA MET A 1 5.00 19.49 -44.69
C MET A 1 3.77 19.13 -43.85
N GLN A 2 2.79 20.02 -43.72
CA GLN A 2 1.58 20.13 -44.58
C GLN A 2 0.71 18.86 -44.55
N THR A 3 -0.31 18.93 -43.68
CA THR A 3 -1.73 18.50 -43.85
C THR A 3 -2.07 17.16 -44.50
N THR A 4 -2.97 16.39 -43.87
CA THR A 4 -4.29 16.05 -44.45
C THR A 4 -5.24 15.42 -43.41
N LEU A 5 -6.38 16.09 -43.29
CA LEU A 5 -7.57 15.81 -42.48
C LEU A 5 -8.64 15.13 -43.36
N ARG A 6 -9.59 14.44 -42.70
CA ARG A 6 -10.96 14.06 -43.14
C ARG A 6 -11.17 12.68 -43.73
N LYS A 7 -12.06 11.92 -43.06
CA LYS A 7 -13.35 11.35 -43.52
C LYS A 7 -13.83 10.40 -42.40
N LEU A 8 -15.09 10.24 -42.00
CA LEU A 8 -16.40 10.76 -42.37
C LEU A 8 -17.33 10.24 -41.26
N ALA A 9 -18.20 11.10 -40.70
CA ALA A 9 -19.38 10.65 -39.94
C ALA A 9 -20.49 10.20 -40.92
N PRO A 10 -21.53 9.47 -40.44
CA PRO A 10 -22.76 10.17 -40.08
C PRO A 10 -23.54 9.57 -38.89
N ALA A 11 -24.52 10.38 -38.47
CA ALA A 11 -25.40 10.29 -37.32
C ALA A 11 -26.51 9.22 -37.36
N LEU A 12 -27.00 8.83 -36.16
CA LEU A 12 -28.41 8.51 -35.88
C LEU A 12 -28.63 8.67 -34.35
N LEU A 13 -29.18 9.78 -33.85
CA LEU A 13 -30.62 10.08 -33.59
C LEU A 13 -31.31 9.19 -32.52
N ILE A 14 -31.45 9.80 -31.32
CA ILE A 14 -32.64 9.90 -30.43
C ILE A 14 -33.30 8.61 -29.89
N ALA A 15 -33.39 8.52 -28.54
CA ALA A 15 -34.67 8.29 -27.84
C ALA A 15 -34.55 8.57 -26.33
N THR A 16 -35.07 9.73 -25.92
CA THR A 16 -35.52 10.03 -24.56
C THR A 16 -36.70 9.14 -24.18
N LEU A 17 -36.71 8.55 -22.98
CA LEU A 17 -37.94 8.28 -22.24
C LEU A 17 -37.69 8.41 -20.74
N ALA A 18 -38.41 9.34 -20.13
CA ALA A 18 -38.53 9.55 -18.70
C ALA A 18 -39.78 8.83 -18.15
N LEU A 19 -39.97 8.93 -16.82
CA LEU A 19 -41.19 8.75 -16.02
C LEU A 19 -41.50 7.37 -15.41
N ALA A 20 -41.24 7.33 -14.08
CA ALA A 20 -42.24 7.20 -13.01
C ALA A 20 -43.16 5.95 -12.92
N GLY A 21 -43.00 5.22 -11.81
CA GLY A 21 -44.05 4.46 -11.12
C GLY A 21 -43.75 4.47 -9.60
N CYS A 22 -44.50 5.21 -8.78
CA CYS A 22 -45.71 4.81 -8.02
C CYS A 22 -45.39 3.96 -6.77
N GLN A 23 -45.30 4.56 -5.56
CA GLN A 23 -46.39 4.94 -4.64
C GLN A 23 -47.12 3.72 -4.04
N THR A 24 -46.83 3.38 -2.78
CA THR A 24 -47.71 2.52 -1.97
C THR A 24 -48.31 3.36 -0.83
N THR A 25 -49.56 3.76 -1.06
CA THR A 25 -50.41 4.49 -0.13
C THR A 25 -51.13 3.48 0.76
N GLY A 26 -50.85 3.52 2.06
CA GLY A 26 -51.70 2.94 3.10
C GLY A 26 -52.25 4.05 4.00
N GLN A 27 -53.49 4.48 3.74
CA GLN A 27 -54.32 5.24 4.67
C GLN A 27 -55.59 4.44 4.95
N LYS A 28 -55.91 4.20 6.23
CA LYS A 28 -57.31 4.02 6.66
C LYS A 28 -57.50 4.46 8.11
N THR A 29 -58.05 5.66 8.21
CA THR A 29 -59.00 6.23 9.19
C THR A 29 -59.41 5.37 10.40
N GLY A 30 -59.22 5.94 11.59
CA GLY A 30 -59.89 5.55 12.84
C GLY A 30 -59.70 6.64 13.91
N GLN A 31 -60.80 7.26 14.32
CA GLN A 31 -60.90 8.34 15.31
C GLN A 31 -60.45 7.90 16.71
N GLY A 32 -59.95 8.85 17.51
CA GLY A 32 -59.67 8.60 18.93
C GLY A 32 -58.83 9.69 19.59
N THR A 33 -59.40 10.88 19.73
CA THR A 33 -58.94 11.94 20.62
C THR A 33 -58.97 11.43 22.07
N GLN A 34 -57.83 11.33 22.78
CA GLN A 34 -57.62 11.76 24.19
C GLN A 34 -56.29 11.25 24.79
N PRO A 35 -55.79 11.82 25.91
CA PRO A 35 -54.43 12.33 26.00
C PRO A 35 -53.55 11.58 27.01
N SER A 36 -52.27 11.95 26.98
CA SER A 36 -51.29 12.00 28.06
C SER A 36 -51.67 11.40 29.43
N THR A 37 -50.88 10.45 29.92
CA THR A 37 -50.28 10.51 31.28
C THR A 37 -49.02 9.66 31.35
N SER A 38 -48.10 10.16 32.16
CA SER A 38 -46.68 9.81 32.29
C SER A 38 -46.40 8.39 32.78
N GLY A 39 -45.28 7.83 32.31
CA GLY A 39 -44.65 6.64 32.88
C GLY A 39 -43.31 6.37 32.21
N ALA A 40 -42.22 6.88 32.79
CA ALA A 40 -40.86 6.63 32.34
C ALA A 40 -40.39 5.22 32.75
N SER A 41 -39.68 4.52 31.85
CA SER A 41 -38.36 3.84 32.04
C SER A 41 -38.23 2.48 31.31
N THR A 42 -37.41 2.45 30.24
CA THR A 42 -36.66 1.27 29.65
C THR A 42 -37.50 0.13 29.01
N PRO A 43 -37.03 -0.68 28.00
CA PRO A 43 -35.71 -0.90 27.36
C PRO A 43 -35.83 -0.98 25.79
N PRO A 44 -35.11 -1.85 25.03
CA PRO A 44 -33.74 -1.79 24.53
C PRO A 44 -33.63 -1.68 22.98
N GLY A 45 -32.43 -1.34 22.49
CA GLY A 45 -31.97 -1.73 21.15
C GLY A 45 -32.42 -0.84 19.99
N THR A 46 -31.71 0.28 19.78
CA THR A 46 -31.75 0.98 18.49
C THR A 46 -30.50 0.59 17.69
N PRO A 47 -30.64 -0.07 16.53
CA PRO A 47 -29.54 -0.29 15.61
C PRO A 47 -29.05 1.05 15.08
N SER A 48 -27.76 1.30 15.24
CA SER A 48 -27.09 2.49 14.73
C SER A 48 -27.20 2.55 13.22
N THR A 49 -27.95 3.53 12.72
CA THR A 49 -27.77 4.06 11.37
C THR A 49 -26.59 5.03 11.42
N THR A 50 -25.52 4.72 10.69
CA THR A 50 -24.53 5.71 10.28
C THR A 50 -24.50 5.76 8.75
N PRO A 51 -25.03 6.83 8.14
CA PRO A 51 -24.82 7.14 6.74
C PRO A 51 -23.37 7.63 6.51
N GLY A 52 -22.64 7.00 5.60
CA GLY A 52 -21.46 7.58 4.95
C GLY A 52 -20.09 7.09 5.43
N ALA A 53 -19.78 5.80 5.24
CA ALA A 53 -18.40 5.42 4.97
C ALA A 53 -18.19 5.43 3.44
N PRO A 54 -17.21 6.18 2.88
CA PRO A 54 -16.74 5.89 1.52
C PRO A 54 -16.33 4.42 1.45
N PRO A 55 -16.36 3.76 0.27
CA PRO A 55 -15.87 2.39 0.15
C PRO A 55 -14.48 2.34 0.76
N SER A 56 -14.37 1.61 1.87
CA SER A 56 -13.14 1.36 2.59
C SER A 56 -12.07 1.07 1.57
N GLY A 57 -11.00 1.88 1.63
CA GLY A 57 -9.95 1.90 0.64
C GLY A 57 -9.58 0.49 0.23
N GLN A 58 -9.37 0.32 -1.08
CA GLN A 58 -8.32 -0.58 -1.48
C GLN A 58 -7.12 -0.15 -0.64
N ALA A 59 -6.83 -0.90 0.42
CA ALA A 59 -5.55 -0.86 1.07
C ALA A 59 -4.62 -1.32 -0.05
N THR A 60 -4.18 -0.37 -0.86
CA THR A 60 -2.98 -0.52 -1.66
C THR A 60 -1.92 -0.68 -0.60
N VAL A 61 -1.76 -1.93 -0.16
CA VAL A 61 -0.75 -2.33 0.81
C VAL A 61 0.51 -1.66 0.29
N PRO A 62 1.17 -0.78 1.07
CA PRO A 62 2.36 -0.08 0.59
C PRO A 62 3.38 -1.15 0.19
N ALA A 63 3.42 -1.40 -1.11
CA ALA A 63 4.04 -2.58 -1.66
C ALA A 63 5.51 -2.25 -1.86
N VAL A 64 6.31 -2.55 -0.84
CA VAL A 64 7.75 -2.59 -1.01
C VAL A 64 8.07 -3.79 -1.89
N GLY A 65 8.73 -3.51 -3.01
CA GLY A 65 9.08 -4.51 -4.01
C GLY A 65 10.51 -4.32 -4.51
N PHE A 66 11.11 -5.41 -4.96
CA PHE A 66 12.42 -5.40 -5.59
C PHE A 66 12.25 -5.82 -7.04
N LEU A 67 12.74 -5.01 -7.97
CA LEU A 67 12.66 -5.28 -9.40
C LEU A 67 14.06 -5.25 -10.00
N LEU A 68 14.26 -6.05 -11.04
CA LEU A 68 15.48 -5.99 -11.83
C LEU A 68 15.40 -4.81 -12.80
N ALA A 69 16.51 -4.11 -12.97
CA ALA A 69 16.68 -3.09 -13.97
C ALA A 69 18.00 -3.25 -14.71
N GLN A 70 18.08 -2.68 -15.91
CA GLN A 70 19.27 -2.72 -16.75
C GLN A 70 19.34 -1.47 -17.63
N ASN A 71 20.54 -1.14 -18.11
CA ASN A 71 20.77 0.00 -19.00
C ASN A 71 20.38 -0.30 -20.45
N ASP A 72 20.26 -1.58 -20.81
CA ASP A 72 19.96 -2.01 -22.18
C ASP A 72 18.46 -2.35 -22.35
N PRO A 73 17.80 -1.95 -23.45
CA PRO A 73 16.41 -2.29 -23.71
C PRO A 73 16.22 -3.80 -23.90
N GLY A 74 15.08 -4.33 -23.44
CA GLY A 74 14.82 -5.76 -23.52
C GLY A 74 13.32 -6.09 -23.45
N PRO A 75 12.92 -7.28 -23.94
CA PRO A 75 11.52 -7.68 -23.94
C PRO A 75 10.96 -7.75 -22.51
N GLY A 76 9.80 -7.13 -22.29
CA GLY A 76 9.14 -7.12 -20.98
C GLY A 76 9.70 -6.08 -19.99
N LEU A 77 10.69 -5.29 -20.38
CA LEU A 77 11.19 -4.17 -19.59
C LEU A 77 10.43 -2.87 -19.95
N THR A 78 10.22 -2.04 -18.94
CA THR A 78 9.62 -0.71 -19.07
C THR A 78 10.71 0.33 -18.93
N GLU A 79 10.83 1.23 -19.90
CA GLU A 79 11.75 2.36 -19.80
C GLU A 79 11.27 3.35 -18.74
N VAL A 80 12.17 3.68 -17.80
CA VAL A 80 11.98 4.72 -16.81
C VAL A 80 13.09 5.75 -17.04
N LYS A 81 12.69 6.99 -17.34
CA LYS A 81 13.61 8.12 -17.47
C LYS A 81 13.99 8.64 -16.08
N LEU A 82 15.26 8.51 -15.73
CA LEU A 82 15.90 9.18 -14.61
C LEU A 82 16.62 10.44 -15.11
N SER A 83 17.00 11.33 -14.19
CA SER A 83 17.73 12.56 -14.50
C SER A 83 19.10 12.30 -15.16
N ASP A 84 19.68 11.13 -14.95
CA ASP A 84 21.00 10.72 -15.45
C ASP A 84 20.92 9.85 -16.73
N GLY A 85 19.72 9.49 -17.18
CA GLY A 85 19.51 8.64 -18.35
C GLY A 85 18.26 7.74 -18.25
N SER A 86 18.06 6.87 -19.24
CA SER A 86 16.98 5.88 -19.22
C SER A 86 17.48 4.55 -18.64
N ILE A 87 16.73 3.98 -17.70
CA ILE A 87 16.90 2.59 -17.25
C ILE A 87 15.67 1.78 -17.62
N TYR A 88 15.86 0.49 -17.88
CA TYR A 88 14.79 -0.43 -18.25
C TYR A 88 14.52 -1.35 -17.06
N VAL A 89 13.34 -1.20 -16.46
CA VAL A 89 12.93 -1.91 -15.24
C VAL A 89 11.95 -3.03 -15.60
N GLN A 90 12.14 -4.20 -15.02
CA GLN A 90 11.23 -5.33 -15.17
C GLN A 90 9.88 -5.01 -14.51
N ARG A 91 8.76 -5.38 -15.13
CA ARG A 91 7.42 -5.14 -14.54
C ARG A 91 7.10 -6.01 -13.33
N GLN A 92 7.72 -7.19 -13.26
CA GLN A 92 7.42 -8.16 -12.23
C GLN A 92 8.44 -8.06 -11.08
N PRO A 93 7.99 -7.89 -9.83
CA PRO A 93 8.90 -7.90 -8.70
C PRO A 93 9.45 -9.31 -8.47
N VAL A 94 10.76 -9.40 -8.26
CA VAL A 94 11.45 -10.66 -7.95
C VAL A 94 11.33 -11.04 -6.49
N LEU A 95 11.24 -10.03 -5.62
CA LEU A 95 11.04 -10.16 -4.18
C LEU A 95 10.08 -9.08 -3.72
N THR A 96 9.37 -9.36 -2.64
CA THR A 96 8.39 -8.45 -2.06
C THR A 96 8.67 -8.24 -0.58
N ARG A 97 7.86 -7.39 0.03
CA ARG A 97 7.81 -7.24 1.47
C ARG A 97 7.68 -8.57 2.24
N ALA A 98 6.91 -9.54 1.74
CA ALA A 98 6.70 -10.81 2.44
C ALA A 98 7.99 -11.63 2.63
N ASP A 99 9.00 -11.38 1.79
CA ASP A 99 10.30 -12.04 1.82
C ASP A 99 11.29 -11.38 2.79
N LEU A 100 10.91 -10.25 3.39
CA LEU A 100 11.73 -9.52 4.36
C LEU A 100 11.39 -9.94 5.80
N THR A 101 12.41 -10.11 6.63
CA THR A 101 12.26 -10.33 8.07
C THR A 101 12.40 -9.02 8.84
N GLU A 102 13.32 -8.14 8.41
CA GLU A 102 13.66 -6.91 9.14
C GLU A 102 14.12 -5.81 8.18
N ALA A 103 13.96 -4.55 8.60
CA ALA A 103 14.51 -3.37 7.95
C ALA A 103 15.01 -2.37 8.99
N ALA A 104 16.15 -1.73 8.72
CA ALA A 104 16.74 -0.74 9.59
C ALA A 104 17.38 0.41 8.78
N PRO A 105 17.22 1.68 9.21
CA PRO A 105 17.98 2.77 8.63
C PRO A 105 19.42 2.72 9.14
N LEU A 106 20.37 2.90 8.24
CA LEU A 106 21.80 2.87 8.51
C LEU A 106 22.41 4.20 8.06
N ALA A 107 23.46 4.64 8.75
CA ALA A 107 24.23 5.81 8.36
C ALA A 107 25.72 5.45 8.34
N SER A 108 26.41 5.83 7.28
CA SER A 108 27.86 5.71 7.20
C SER A 108 28.54 6.83 7.97
N ARG A 109 29.78 6.59 8.40
CA ARG A 109 30.64 7.60 9.03
C ARG A 109 30.89 8.81 8.11
N GLN A 110 30.74 8.62 6.81
CA GLN A 110 30.93 9.63 5.77
C GLN A 110 29.68 10.50 5.53
N GLY A 111 28.59 10.26 6.28
CA GLY A 111 27.33 11.01 6.14
C GLY A 111 26.39 10.46 5.06
N GLU A 112 26.76 9.38 4.38
CA GLU A 112 25.88 8.67 3.46
C GLU A 112 24.78 7.90 4.22
N ASN A 113 23.57 7.94 3.69
CA ASN A 113 22.42 7.28 4.27
C ASN A 113 22.14 5.97 3.53
N TYR A 114 21.87 4.92 4.31
CA TYR A 114 21.61 3.59 3.79
C TYR A 114 20.34 3.02 4.43
N VAL A 115 19.71 2.08 3.75
CA VAL A 115 18.67 1.24 4.33
C VAL A 115 19.12 -0.21 4.28
N GLY A 116 19.27 -0.80 5.46
CA GLY A 116 19.56 -2.21 5.66
C GLY A 116 18.28 -3.02 5.63
N LEU A 117 18.24 -4.06 4.80
CA LEU A 117 17.09 -4.94 4.60
C LEU A 117 17.55 -6.37 4.85
N ARG A 118 16.89 -7.09 5.76
CA ARG A 118 17.13 -8.50 6.02
C ARG A 118 16.01 -9.34 5.44
N PHE A 119 16.37 -10.32 4.63
CA PHE A 119 15.48 -11.29 4.04
C PHE A 119 15.33 -12.51 4.94
N SER A 120 14.18 -13.17 4.84
CA SER A 120 13.99 -14.50 5.42
C SER A 120 14.86 -15.53 4.70
N GLU A 121 14.98 -16.73 5.24
CA GLU A 121 15.76 -17.79 4.59
C GLU A 121 15.23 -18.15 3.19
N SER A 122 13.90 -18.16 3.01
CA SER A 122 13.28 -18.36 1.71
C SER A 122 13.59 -17.19 0.76
N GLY A 123 13.46 -15.95 1.23
CA GLY A 123 13.78 -14.75 0.46
C GLY A 123 15.24 -14.70 0.03
N ALA A 124 16.17 -15.08 0.92
CA ALA A 124 17.59 -15.13 0.64
C ALA A 124 17.95 -16.18 -0.43
N ARG A 125 17.29 -17.35 -0.44
CA ARG A 125 17.50 -18.37 -1.49
C ARG A 125 16.99 -17.88 -2.85
N THR A 126 15.81 -17.26 -2.89
CA THR A 126 15.27 -16.64 -4.10
C THR A 126 16.18 -15.52 -4.59
N LEU A 127 16.60 -14.62 -3.69
CA LEU A 127 17.53 -13.54 -3.99
C LEU A 127 18.83 -14.07 -4.60
N ASN A 128 19.42 -15.11 -4.01
CA ASN A 128 20.63 -15.73 -4.54
C ASN A 128 20.42 -16.27 -5.96
N THR A 129 19.32 -16.98 -6.19
CA THR A 129 18.99 -17.55 -7.51
C THR A 129 18.82 -16.45 -8.56
N VAL A 130 18.05 -15.41 -8.22
CA VAL A 130 17.79 -14.27 -9.11
C VAL A 130 19.07 -13.48 -9.38
N THR A 131 19.85 -13.16 -8.35
CA THR A 131 21.08 -12.36 -8.50
C THR A 131 22.17 -13.12 -9.25
N SER A 132 22.31 -14.43 -9.04
CA SER A 132 23.25 -15.28 -9.80
C SER A 132 22.95 -15.30 -11.30
N GLN A 133 21.67 -15.25 -11.68
CA GLN A 133 21.26 -15.20 -13.09
C GLN A 133 21.33 -13.79 -13.69
N ASN A 134 21.49 -12.77 -12.87
CA ASN A 134 21.38 -11.36 -13.25
C ASN A 134 22.61 -10.53 -12.82
N VAL A 135 23.78 -11.16 -12.75
CA VAL A 135 25.04 -10.47 -12.49
C VAL A 135 25.29 -9.42 -13.56
N GLY A 136 25.68 -8.22 -13.12
CA GLY A 136 25.87 -7.04 -13.97
C GLY A 136 24.64 -6.14 -14.10
N LYS A 137 23.44 -6.62 -13.73
CA LYS A 137 22.20 -5.82 -13.73
C LYS A 137 22.05 -4.99 -12.45
N LEU A 138 21.05 -4.12 -12.43
CA LEU A 138 20.66 -3.31 -11.29
C LEU A 138 19.49 -3.98 -10.56
N LEU A 139 19.51 -3.93 -9.23
CA LEU A 139 18.39 -4.28 -8.37
C LEU A 139 17.80 -2.97 -7.84
N VAL A 140 16.52 -2.76 -8.10
CA VAL A 140 15.82 -1.52 -7.77
C VAL A 140 14.81 -1.79 -6.68
N LEU A 141 14.88 -0.99 -5.63
CA LEU A 141 13.89 -0.95 -4.56
C LEU A 141 12.81 0.05 -4.94
N VAL A 142 11.56 -0.42 -5.00
CA VAL A 142 10.39 0.43 -5.18
C VAL A 142 9.48 0.36 -3.97
N ALA A 143 8.83 1.48 -3.69
CA ALA A 143 7.67 1.53 -2.81
C ALA A 143 6.64 2.50 -3.40
N ASP A 144 5.35 2.15 -3.30
CA ASP A 144 4.26 2.98 -3.89
C ASP A 144 4.44 3.26 -5.39
N GLY A 145 5.09 2.35 -6.13
CA GLY A 145 5.39 2.52 -7.56
C GLY A 145 6.51 3.52 -7.87
N ASN A 146 7.18 4.07 -6.85
CA ASN A 146 8.33 4.97 -7.00
C ASN A 146 9.64 4.25 -6.72
N ILE A 147 10.65 4.51 -7.54
CA ILE A 147 12.01 4.02 -7.33
C ILE A 147 12.65 4.81 -6.19
N LEU A 148 13.00 4.12 -5.11
CA LEU A 148 13.59 4.75 -3.93
C LEU A 148 15.11 4.56 -3.87
N ALA A 149 15.61 3.42 -4.37
CA ALA A 149 17.04 3.14 -4.43
C ALA A 149 17.37 2.10 -5.51
N ALA A 150 18.63 2.07 -5.94
CA ALA A 150 19.15 1.09 -6.86
C ALA A 150 20.56 0.63 -6.43
N LEU A 151 20.84 -0.67 -6.58
CA LEU A 151 22.13 -1.28 -6.31
C LEU A 151 22.56 -2.14 -7.49
N ARG A 152 23.83 -2.09 -7.87
CA ARG A 152 24.35 -2.97 -8.92
C ARG A 152 24.66 -4.36 -8.36
N ILE A 153 24.19 -5.39 -9.04
CA ILE A 153 24.46 -6.79 -8.72
C ILE A 153 25.84 -7.14 -9.28
N SER A 154 26.87 -7.10 -8.45
CA SER A 154 28.23 -7.49 -8.84
C SER A 154 28.51 -8.97 -8.59
N GLU A 155 27.75 -9.60 -7.68
CA GLU A 155 27.96 -10.97 -7.23
C GLU A 155 26.65 -11.60 -6.70
N PRO A 156 26.59 -12.94 -6.59
CA PRO A 156 25.46 -13.64 -5.96
C PRO A 156 25.21 -13.23 -4.51
N LEU A 157 24.00 -12.75 -4.22
CA LEU A 157 23.64 -12.23 -2.90
C LEU A 157 23.08 -13.35 -2.01
N THR A 158 23.98 -14.10 -1.36
CA THR A 158 23.66 -15.25 -0.49
C THR A 158 23.45 -14.89 0.98
N ARG A 159 23.87 -13.69 1.40
CA ARG A 159 23.92 -13.30 2.81
C ARG A 159 22.55 -13.02 3.43
N GLY A 160 21.50 -12.90 2.61
CA GLY A 160 20.16 -12.54 3.07
C GLY A 160 20.08 -11.14 3.69
N VAL A 161 21.09 -10.30 3.50
CA VAL A 161 21.11 -8.90 3.96
C VAL A 161 21.57 -8.02 2.81
N LEU A 162 20.87 -6.90 2.60
CA LEU A 162 21.20 -5.90 1.59
C LEU A 162 21.22 -4.52 2.20
N ALA A 163 22.08 -3.65 1.67
CA ALA A 163 22.10 -2.24 2.00
C ALA A 163 21.90 -1.44 0.71
N PHE A 164 20.90 -0.56 0.70
CA PHE A 164 20.65 0.35 -0.41
C PHE A 164 21.02 1.77 0.00
N SER A 165 21.79 2.46 -0.84
CA SER A 165 22.07 3.89 -0.65
C SER A 165 20.80 4.70 -0.95
N VAL A 166 20.51 5.69 -0.11
CA VAL A 166 19.36 6.58 -0.25
C VAL A 166 19.78 8.03 -0.10
N ASN A 167 18.99 8.95 -0.65
CA ASN A 167 19.33 10.38 -0.62
C ASN A 167 19.35 10.96 0.80
N SER A 168 18.50 10.46 1.71
CA SER A 168 18.31 11.05 3.03
C SER A 168 17.94 10.02 4.10
N ALA A 169 18.25 10.33 5.36
CA ALA A 169 17.87 9.52 6.51
C ALA A 169 16.34 9.36 6.62
N GLN A 170 15.60 10.42 6.27
CA GLN A 170 14.13 10.40 6.22
C GLN A 170 13.61 9.37 5.22
N THR A 171 14.20 9.29 4.02
CA THR A 171 13.86 8.25 3.04
C THR A 171 14.14 6.86 3.58
N ALA A 172 15.28 6.65 4.27
CA ALA A 172 15.57 5.35 4.90
C ALA A 172 14.50 4.98 5.95
N GLN A 173 14.09 5.94 6.79
CA GLN A 173 13.07 5.74 7.82
C GLN A 173 11.69 5.41 7.22
N ASP A 174 11.29 6.13 6.16
CA ASP A 174 10.04 5.87 5.44
C ASP A 174 10.00 4.44 4.86
N ILE A 175 11.08 4.03 4.19
CA ILE A 175 11.22 2.65 3.67
C ILE A 175 11.07 1.64 4.80
N VAL A 176 11.73 1.87 5.93
CA VAL A 176 11.70 0.95 7.07
C VAL A 176 10.31 0.87 7.68
N ALA A 177 9.58 1.98 7.78
CA ALA A 177 8.19 2.00 8.26
C ALA A 177 7.26 1.22 7.32
N LYS A 178 7.38 1.47 6.00
CA LYS A 178 6.65 0.74 4.96
C LYS A 178 6.98 -0.75 4.97
N VAL A 179 8.25 -1.09 5.21
CA VAL A 179 8.64 -2.50 5.40
C VAL A 179 8.00 -3.01 6.68
N ARG A 180 8.17 -2.42 7.86
CA ARG A 180 7.57 -2.97 9.09
C ARG A 180 6.05 -3.20 8.99
N GLY A 181 5.35 -2.47 8.12
CA GLY A 181 3.89 -2.44 8.07
C GLY A 181 3.34 -1.51 9.16
N ASP A 182 4.22 -0.72 9.77
CA ASP A 182 3.90 0.22 10.82
C ASP A 182 3.55 1.55 10.13
N GLN A 183 2.26 1.70 9.84
CA GLN A 183 1.66 3.00 10.10
C GLN A 183 1.90 3.25 11.60
N PRO A 184 2.47 4.41 11.99
CA PRO A 184 2.95 4.64 13.35
C PRO A 184 1.88 4.16 14.32
N ALA A 185 2.18 3.10 15.08
CA ALA A 185 1.23 2.47 15.97
C ALA A 185 0.73 3.50 16.99
N VAL A 186 -0.44 4.09 16.72
CA VAL A 186 -1.25 4.76 17.73
C VAL A 186 -1.81 3.68 18.65
N GLY A 187 -1.07 3.41 19.72
CA GLY A 187 -1.56 2.81 20.96
C GLY A 187 -1.92 1.32 20.92
N GLY A 188 -1.20 0.52 21.71
CA GLY A 188 -1.77 -0.71 22.26
C GLY A 188 -0.78 -1.85 22.51
N ALA A 189 -0.66 -2.20 23.78
CA ALA A 189 -0.21 -3.50 24.30
C ALA A 189 1.30 -3.79 24.35
N ALA A 190 1.92 -3.36 25.45
CA ALA A 190 2.97 -4.15 26.09
C ALA A 190 2.38 -5.49 26.58
N PRO A 191 3.03 -6.64 26.35
CA PRO A 191 2.59 -7.90 26.90
C PRO A 191 3.00 -8.05 28.38
N GLY A 192 1.99 -8.20 29.21
CA GLY A 192 1.92 -8.77 30.57
C GLY A 192 3.18 -9.04 31.40
N ALA A 193 3.23 -8.38 32.57
CA ALA A 193 3.66 -8.87 33.88
C ALA A 193 3.16 -7.84 34.92
N LEU A 194 2.33 -8.07 35.94
CA LEU A 194 1.89 -9.24 36.70
C LEU A 194 0.46 -8.99 37.26
N PRO A 195 -0.35 -10.02 37.58
CA PRO A 195 -1.56 -9.85 38.39
C PRO A 195 -1.26 -9.93 39.90
N ALA A 196 -1.84 -8.96 40.63
CA ALA A 196 -2.42 -9.01 41.98
C ALA A 196 -1.72 -9.75 43.15
N SER A 197 -1.40 -8.99 44.20
CA SER A 197 -1.62 -9.30 45.64
C SER A 197 -1.20 -8.06 46.44
N THR A 198 -1.80 -7.55 47.52
CA THR A 198 -3.00 -7.80 48.31
C THR A 198 -3.02 -6.60 49.28
N ALA A 199 -4.18 -5.97 49.49
CA ALA A 199 -4.38 -4.92 50.51
C ALA A 199 -4.10 -5.51 51.93
N PRO A 200 -3.88 -4.73 53.02
CA PRO A 200 -4.92 -3.83 53.54
C PRO A 200 -4.43 -2.54 54.23
N ARG A 201 -5.46 -1.74 54.56
CA ARG A 201 -5.52 -0.55 55.43
C ARG A 201 -4.55 -0.55 56.63
N GLN A 202 -4.01 0.63 56.95
CA GLN A 202 -4.36 1.42 58.14
C GLN A 202 -4.25 2.90 57.80
#